data_AF-A0A7S2UEH4-F1
#
_entry.id   AF-A0A7S2UEH4-F1
#
_cell.length_a   1.000
_cell.length_b   1.000
_cell.length_c   1.000
_cell.angle_alpha   90.00
_cell.angle_beta   90.00
_cell.angle_gamma   90.00
#
_symmetry.space_group_name_H-M   'P 1'
#
loop_
_entity.id
_entity.type
_entity.pdbx_description
1 polymer ?
#
loop_
_entity_poly.entity_id
_entity_poly.type
_entity_poly.pdbx_seq_one_letter_code
_entity_poly.pdbx_strand_id
1 'polypeptide(L)'
;ETIMGDVIVLATGHSARDVYEELHAEGVKLEAKGFAAGFRIEHPQRIINKIQYGKEWGPSVVTGKGPTDAANSEQFESSQLDDSHPTIGTSSPHQGRLPVASYRLATDKAFDGKENRGVYSFCMCPGGQIVMASTDPSELCVNGMSFSKRDSLWANSALVVTIGPDDAVLDSYRTKHGVLAGLAFQRDMEHRASIMGGSDLTVPVQRLTDFMDGKSSTSAPSSSYR
;
A
#
# COMPACT_ATOMS: atom_id res chain seq x y z
N GLU A 1 34.32 -10.60 -14.18
CA GLU A 1 35.11 -11.39 -13.21
C GLU A 1 34.33 -12.67 -12.92
N THR A 2 35.01 -13.81 -12.72
CA THR A 2 34.36 -15.10 -12.46
C THR A 2 34.73 -15.55 -11.05
N ILE A 3 33.73 -15.88 -10.24
CA ILE A 3 33.91 -16.40 -8.88
C ILE A 3 33.54 -17.89 -8.89
N MET A 4 34.47 -18.74 -8.48
CA MET A 4 34.25 -20.18 -8.33
C MET A 4 33.74 -20.50 -6.92
N GLY A 5 32.74 -21.37 -6.81
CA GLY A 5 32.24 -21.86 -5.53
C GLY A 5 31.52 -23.19 -5.69
N ASP A 6 31.61 -24.06 -4.68
CA ASP A 6 30.96 -25.37 -4.68
C ASP A 6 29.43 -25.26 -4.52
N VAL A 7 28.96 -24.16 -3.92
CA VAL A 7 27.54 -23.88 -3.66
C VAL A 7 27.25 -22.42 -3.99
N ILE A 8 26.16 -22.20 -4.73
CA ILE A 8 25.64 -20.88 -5.07
C ILE A 8 24.24 -20.76 -4.46
N VAL A 9 24.01 -19.70 -3.67
CA VAL A 9 22.71 -19.40 -3.08
C VAL A 9 22.10 -18.22 -3.82
N LEU A 10 20.91 -18.41 -4.40
CA LEU A 10 20.16 -17.34 -5.04
C LEU A 10 19.16 -16.72 -4.06
N ALA A 11 19.47 -15.50 -3.60
CA ALA A 11 18.64 -14.73 -2.65
C ALA A 11 18.37 -13.31 -3.17
N THR A 12 18.05 -13.20 -4.45
CA THR A 12 17.98 -11.93 -5.20
C THR A 12 16.67 -11.16 -4.99
N GLY A 13 15.69 -11.77 -4.32
CA GLY A 13 14.36 -11.18 -4.12
C GLY A 13 13.51 -11.20 -5.40
N HIS A 14 12.23 -10.85 -5.28
CA HIS A 14 11.27 -10.97 -6.37
C HIS A 14 11.38 -9.86 -7.44
N SER A 15 12.13 -8.79 -7.16
CA SER A 15 12.33 -7.68 -8.12
C SER A 15 13.52 -7.90 -9.06
N ALA A 16 14.30 -8.97 -8.89
CA ALA A 16 15.44 -9.33 -9.75
C ALA A 16 14.95 -9.94 -11.08
N ARG A 17 14.22 -9.15 -11.87
CA ARG A 17 13.57 -9.57 -13.13
C ARG A 17 14.59 -10.10 -14.13
N ASP A 18 15.71 -9.42 -14.24
CA ASP A 18 16.87 -9.79 -15.06
C ASP A 18 17.39 -11.19 -14.73
N VAL A 19 17.50 -11.51 -13.43
CA VAL A 19 17.92 -12.85 -12.98
C VAL A 19 16.90 -13.90 -13.40
N TYR A 20 15.60 -13.65 -13.27
CA TYR A 20 14.57 -14.60 -13.72
C TYR A 20 14.55 -14.77 -15.25
N GLU A 21 14.76 -13.69 -16.00
CA GLU A 21 14.88 -13.71 -17.45
C GLU A 21 16.10 -14.53 -17.89
N GLU A 22 17.25 -14.36 -17.24
CA GLU A 22 18.47 -15.11 -17.52
C GLU A 22 18.32 -16.59 -17.16
N LEU A 23 17.78 -16.91 -15.98
CA LEU A 23 17.50 -18.31 -15.59
C LEU A 23 16.60 -19.00 -16.61
N HIS A 24 15.58 -18.30 -17.11
CA HIS A 24 14.71 -18.82 -18.14
C HIS A 24 15.45 -19.03 -19.48
N ALA A 25 16.30 -18.08 -19.88
CA ALA A 25 17.11 -18.20 -21.09
C ALA A 25 18.08 -19.38 -21.04
N GLU A 26 18.65 -19.66 -19.87
CA GLU A 26 19.53 -20.80 -19.59
C GLU A 26 18.76 -22.13 -19.39
N GLY A 27 17.44 -22.14 -19.57
CA GLY A 27 16.61 -23.35 -19.50
C GLY A 27 16.39 -23.88 -18.08
N VAL A 28 16.64 -23.07 -17.05
CA VAL A 28 16.30 -23.42 -15.67
C VAL A 28 14.78 -23.50 -15.56
N LYS A 29 14.29 -24.59 -14.97
CA LYS A 29 12.85 -24.80 -14.80
C LYS A 29 12.28 -23.74 -13.85
N LEU A 30 11.38 -22.90 -14.38
CA LEU A 30 10.60 -21.94 -13.62
C LEU A 30 9.13 -22.37 -13.59
N GLU A 31 8.40 -21.95 -12.55
CA GLU A 31 6.96 -22.15 -12.44
C GLU A 31 6.29 -20.81 -12.10
N ALA A 32 5.20 -20.50 -12.79
CA ALA A 32 4.45 -19.28 -12.54
C ALA A 32 3.77 -19.34 -11.16
N LYS A 33 3.93 -18.29 -10.36
CA LYS A 33 3.35 -18.20 -9.02
C LYS A 33 2.38 -17.03 -8.94
N GLY A 34 1.22 -17.26 -8.32
CA GLY A 34 0.25 -16.21 -8.05
C GLY A 34 0.82 -15.12 -7.14
N PHE A 35 0.36 -13.89 -7.38
CA PHE A 35 0.77 -12.69 -6.67
C PHE A 35 -0.44 -11.82 -6.35
N ALA A 36 -0.21 -10.63 -5.79
CA ALA A 36 -1.28 -9.67 -5.57
C ALA A 36 -0.83 -8.28 -6.01
N ALA A 37 -1.76 -7.52 -6.55
CA ALA A 37 -1.54 -6.16 -7.02
C ALA A 37 -2.70 -5.26 -6.58
N GLY A 38 -2.47 -3.96 -6.49
CA GLY A 38 -3.49 -3.02 -6.09
C GLY A 38 -2.90 -1.65 -5.77
N PHE A 39 -3.56 -0.93 -4.86
CA PHE A 39 -3.23 0.47 -4.57
C PHE A 39 -2.81 0.64 -3.12
N ARG A 40 -1.98 1.64 -2.85
CA ARG A 40 -1.81 2.15 -1.47
C ARG A 40 -2.99 3.06 -1.15
N ILE A 41 -3.69 2.77 -0.07
CA ILE A 41 -4.69 3.66 0.52
C ILE A 41 -4.10 4.37 1.72
N GLU A 42 -4.46 5.64 1.92
CA GLU A 42 -3.96 6.47 3.00
C GLU A 42 -5.08 7.25 3.68
N HIS A 43 -5.00 7.37 5.00
CA HIS A 43 -5.94 8.11 5.84
C HIS A 43 -5.18 8.78 6.99
N PRO A 44 -5.72 9.86 7.60
CA PRO A 44 -5.22 10.36 8.86
C PRO A 44 -5.17 9.27 9.93
N GLN A 45 -4.04 9.12 10.61
CA GLN A 45 -3.84 8.09 11.63
C GLN A 45 -4.88 8.21 12.78
N ARG A 46 -5.27 9.44 13.14
CA ARG A 46 -6.36 9.68 14.12
C ARG A 46 -7.67 8.97 13.81
N ILE A 47 -8.03 8.81 12.53
CA ILE A 47 -9.27 8.13 12.14
C ILE A 47 -9.16 6.65 12.50
N ILE A 48 -8.01 6.03 12.22
CA ILE A 48 -7.76 4.63 12.57
C ILE A 48 -7.71 4.44 14.09
N ASN A 49 -7.08 5.37 14.83
CA ASN A 49 -7.07 5.36 16.29
C ASN A 49 -8.50 5.39 16.85
N LYS A 50 -9.34 6.30 16.36
CA LYS A 50 -10.74 6.43 16.76
C LYS A 50 -11.58 5.20 16.41
N ILE A 51 -11.35 4.56 15.26
CA ILE A 51 -12.04 3.33 14.87
C ILE A 51 -11.66 2.16 15.78
N GLN A 52 -10.38 2.00 16.11
CA GLN A 52 -9.88 0.85 16.88
C GLN A 52 -10.11 1.00 18.39
N TYR A 53 -9.95 2.21 18.93
CA TYR A 53 -9.98 2.47 20.37
C TYR A 53 -11.20 3.28 20.82
N GLY A 54 -12.04 3.73 19.90
CA GLY A 54 -13.19 4.57 20.20
C GLY A 54 -12.83 6.03 20.45
N LYS A 55 -13.87 6.86 20.64
CA LYS A 55 -13.72 8.32 20.86
C LYS A 55 -13.05 8.65 22.19
N GLU A 56 -13.22 7.80 23.20
CA GLU A 56 -12.66 8.00 24.54
C GLU A 56 -11.14 7.79 24.55
N TRP A 57 -10.66 6.74 23.87
CA TRP A 57 -9.28 6.32 23.99
C TRP A 57 -8.41 6.62 22.77
N GLY A 58 -8.99 6.82 21.58
CA GLY A 58 -8.24 7.23 20.37
C GLY A 58 -7.30 8.43 20.60
N PRO A 59 -7.77 9.52 21.26
CA PRO A 59 -6.92 10.68 21.55
C PRO A 59 -5.74 10.40 22.48
N SER A 60 -5.76 9.29 23.24
CA SER A 60 -4.69 8.92 24.17
C SER A 60 -3.56 8.10 23.52
N VAL A 61 -3.63 7.85 22.20
CA VAL A 61 -2.55 7.18 21.46
C VAL A 61 -1.31 8.08 21.41
N VAL A 62 -0.18 7.56 21.87
CA VAL A 62 1.09 8.31 21.95
C VAL A 62 2.10 7.78 20.95
N THR A 63 2.74 8.70 20.23
CA THR A 63 3.89 8.42 19.37
C THR A 63 5.14 9.08 19.91
N GLY A 64 6.28 8.86 19.25
CA GLY A 64 7.54 9.54 19.58
C GLY A 64 7.53 11.08 19.44
N LYS A 65 6.44 11.71 18.97
CA LYS A 65 6.23 13.17 18.89
C LYS A 65 5.21 13.72 19.89
N GLY A 66 4.54 12.88 20.67
CA GLY A 66 3.40 13.27 21.52
C GLY A 66 2.10 12.56 21.09
N PRO A 67 0.93 13.01 21.57
CA PRO A 67 -0.36 12.43 21.18
C PRO A 67 -0.60 12.54 19.67
N THR A 68 -0.87 11.42 19.01
CA THR A 68 -1.04 11.34 17.54
C THR A 68 -2.17 12.25 17.06
N ASP A 69 -3.28 12.23 17.78
CA ASP A 69 -4.49 12.92 17.37
C ASP A 69 -4.30 14.45 17.46
N ALA A 70 -3.54 14.94 18.44
CA ALA A 70 -3.18 16.35 18.53
C ALA A 70 -2.35 16.81 17.30
N ALA A 71 -1.33 16.04 16.93
CA ALA A 71 -0.52 16.32 15.75
C ALA A 71 -1.35 16.27 14.44
N ASN A 72 -2.34 15.38 14.36
CA ASN A 72 -3.26 15.33 13.23
C ASN A 72 -4.26 16.49 13.22
N SER A 73 -4.82 16.90 14.36
CA SER A 73 -5.79 18.01 14.45
C SER A 73 -5.21 19.32 13.94
N GLU A 74 -3.97 19.66 14.34
CA GLU A 74 -3.27 20.85 13.84
C GLU A 74 -3.16 20.88 12.30
N GLN A 75 -3.03 19.72 11.65
CA GLN A 75 -2.90 19.64 10.20
C GLN A 75 -4.26 19.69 9.46
N PHE A 76 -5.32 19.12 10.03
CA PHE A 76 -6.56 18.83 9.29
C PHE A 76 -7.79 19.65 9.73
N GLU A 77 -7.73 20.43 10.82
CA GLU A 77 -8.88 21.22 11.31
C GLU A 77 -9.13 22.55 10.56
N SER A 78 -8.37 22.85 9.49
CA SER A 78 -8.73 23.96 8.58
C SER A 78 -9.85 23.62 7.59
N SER A 79 -10.23 22.33 7.46
CA SER A 79 -11.40 21.90 6.70
C SER A 79 -12.55 21.56 7.64
N GLN A 80 -13.61 22.38 7.62
CA GLN A 80 -14.81 22.27 8.43
C GLN A 80 -15.40 20.85 8.45
N LEU A 81 -15.09 20.10 9.50
CA LEU A 81 -15.95 19.05 10.01
C LEU A 81 -16.40 19.54 11.38
N ASP A 82 -17.69 19.85 11.47
CA ASP A 82 -18.37 20.25 12.69
C ASP A 82 -18.29 19.10 13.72
N ASP A 83 -17.27 19.14 14.57
CA ASP A 83 -17.15 18.27 15.75
C ASP A 83 -17.71 19.00 16.98
N SER A 84 -18.90 19.62 16.87
CA SER A 84 -19.64 20.08 18.05
C SER A 84 -20.07 18.88 18.90
N HIS A 85 -19.19 18.43 19.80
CA HIS A 85 -19.55 17.50 20.86
C HIS A 85 -18.90 17.86 22.19
N PRO A 86 -19.64 17.63 23.29
CA PRO A 86 -19.31 18.16 24.59
C PRO A 86 -18.06 17.50 25.13
N THR A 87 -17.23 18.29 25.81
CA THR A 87 -16.14 17.82 26.66
C THR A 87 -16.73 16.98 27.79
N ILE A 88 -16.80 15.65 27.57
CA ILE A 88 -17.21 14.71 28.61
C ILE A 88 -16.05 14.59 29.60
N GLY A 89 -16.34 15.04 30.82
CA GLY A 89 -16.00 14.40 32.10
C GLY A 89 -14.59 13.86 32.26
N THR A 90 -13.89 14.39 33.27
CA THR A 90 -12.69 13.84 33.88
C THR A 90 -12.90 12.40 34.40
N SER A 91 -12.94 11.41 33.52
CA SER A 91 -12.52 10.05 33.85
C SER A 91 -11.00 10.00 33.66
N SER A 92 -10.30 9.39 34.62
CA SER A 92 -8.83 9.34 34.67
C SER A 92 -8.22 9.10 33.28
N PRO A 93 -7.26 9.92 32.80
CA PRO A 93 -6.57 9.61 31.56
C PRO A 93 -5.98 8.20 31.68
N HIS A 94 -6.15 7.39 30.64
CA HIS A 94 -5.56 6.06 30.58
C HIS A 94 -4.08 6.18 30.94
N GLN A 95 -3.64 5.51 32.02
CA GLN A 95 -2.25 5.60 32.47
C GLN A 95 -1.28 4.81 31.56
N GLY A 96 -1.80 3.94 30.69
CA GLY A 96 -0.99 3.21 29.70
C GLY A 96 -0.84 3.98 28.38
N ARG A 97 0.24 3.72 27.65
CA ARG A 97 0.40 4.22 26.28
C ARG A 97 -0.30 3.26 25.32
N LEU A 98 -1.42 3.67 24.72
CA LEU A 98 -1.99 2.90 23.61
C LEU A 98 -1.06 3.02 22.40
N PRO A 99 -0.72 1.90 21.74
CA PRO A 99 0.11 1.94 20.55
C PRO A 99 -0.65 2.58 19.39
N VAL A 100 0.10 3.03 18.39
CA VAL A 100 -0.49 3.54 17.14
C VAL A 100 -1.33 2.45 16.48
N ALA A 101 -2.61 2.75 16.24
CA ALA A 101 -3.58 1.77 15.83
C ALA A 101 -3.27 1.20 14.44
N SER A 102 -3.49 -0.10 14.29
CA SER A 102 -3.37 -0.83 13.02
C SER A 102 -4.67 -1.53 12.65
N TYR A 103 -4.80 -1.94 11.38
CA TYR A 103 -5.91 -2.78 10.93
C TYR A 103 -5.44 -3.92 10.03
N ARG A 104 -6.30 -4.94 9.92
CA ARG A 104 -6.20 -6.01 8.93
C ARG A 104 -7.59 -6.32 8.40
N LEU A 105 -7.76 -6.18 7.08
CA LEU A 105 -9.01 -6.41 6.38
C LEU A 105 -8.81 -7.51 5.35
N ALA A 106 -9.81 -8.36 5.18
CA ALA A 106 -9.85 -9.36 4.12
C ALA A 106 -11.31 -9.68 3.77
N THR A 107 -11.58 -9.86 2.48
CA THR A 107 -12.86 -10.34 1.96
C THR A 107 -12.59 -11.11 0.67
N ASP A 108 -13.37 -12.15 0.41
CA ASP A 108 -13.41 -12.84 -0.88
C ASP A 108 -14.70 -12.52 -1.64
N LYS A 109 -15.66 -11.84 -1.00
CA LYS A 109 -16.96 -11.50 -1.58
C LYS A 109 -16.82 -10.43 -2.66
N ALA A 110 -17.32 -10.74 -3.85
CA ALA A 110 -17.47 -9.77 -4.93
C ALA A 110 -18.43 -8.64 -4.51
N PHE A 111 -17.99 -7.39 -4.61
CA PHE A 111 -18.89 -6.24 -4.41
C PHE A 111 -19.91 -6.11 -5.56
N ASP A 112 -19.49 -6.46 -6.78
CA ASP A 112 -20.32 -6.38 -8.00
C ASP A 112 -21.00 -7.70 -8.39
N GLY A 113 -20.90 -8.72 -7.54
CA GLY A 113 -21.55 -10.02 -7.73
C GLY A 113 -21.02 -10.87 -8.88
N LYS A 114 -19.90 -10.50 -9.53
CA LYS A 114 -19.36 -11.25 -10.66
C LYS A 114 -18.62 -12.51 -10.23
N GLU A 115 -17.49 -12.34 -9.55
CA GLU A 115 -16.66 -13.46 -9.10
C GLU A 115 -16.00 -13.14 -7.77
N ASN A 116 -16.03 -14.13 -6.87
CA ASN A 116 -15.32 -14.02 -5.60
C ASN A 116 -13.82 -13.92 -5.86
N ARG A 117 -13.18 -12.94 -5.22
CA ARG A 117 -11.75 -12.73 -5.32
C ARG A 117 -11.21 -12.21 -4.01
N GLY A 118 -10.10 -12.81 -3.57
CA GLY A 118 -9.44 -12.40 -2.34
C GLY A 118 -8.92 -10.96 -2.46
N VAL A 119 -9.54 -10.05 -1.73
CA VAL A 119 -9.13 -8.66 -1.53
C VAL A 119 -8.74 -8.49 -0.07
N TYR A 120 -7.57 -7.93 0.18
CA TYR A 120 -7.07 -7.78 1.55
C TYR A 120 -6.12 -6.60 1.71
N SER A 121 -6.02 -6.11 2.94
CA SER A 121 -4.99 -5.16 3.32
C SER A 121 -3.65 -5.87 3.48
N PHE A 122 -2.59 -5.31 2.91
CA PHE A 122 -1.23 -5.82 3.00
C PHE A 122 -0.26 -4.72 3.43
N CYS A 123 0.77 -5.10 4.21
CA CYS A 123 1.82 -4.20 4.69
C CYS A 123 1.24 -2.89 5.26
N MET A 124 0.35 -3.01 6.25
CA MET A 124 -0.24 -1.88 6.95
C MET A 124 0.84 -1.16 7.78
N CYS A 125 0.98 0.15 7.54
CA CYS A 125 2.00 1.02 8.10
C CYS A 125 1.34 2.08 9.00
N PRO A 126 1.19 1.80 10.30
CA PRO A 126 0.64 2.76 11.25
C PRO A 126 1.64 3.90 11.46
N GLY A 127 1.16 5.14 11.42
CA GLY A 127 1.98 6.33 11.51
C GLY A 127 3.17 6.28 10.55
N GLY A 128 2.89 5.87 9.31
CA GLY A 128 3.88 5.59 8.28
C GLY A 128 3.85 6.56 7.10
N GLN A 129 4.54 6.17 6.04
CA GLN A 129 4.57 6.88 4.77
C GLN A 129 4.52 5.90 3.60
N ILE A 130 3.92 6.35 2.50
CA ILE A 130 4.03 5.71 1.19
C ILE A 130 5.43 6.04 0.66
N VAL A 131 6.10 5.05 0.08
CA VAL A 131 7.46 5.20 -0.45
C VAL A 131 7.54 4.75 -1.89
N MET A 132 8.42 5.38 -2.65
CA MET A 132 8.82 4.92 -3.97
C MET A 132 9.64 3.63 -3.80
N ALA A 133 9.22 2.60 -4.52
CA ALA A 133 9.84 1.26 -4.51
C ALA A 133 10.20 0.81 -5.94
N SER A 134 10.21 1.72 -6.91
CA SER A 134 10.67 1.46 -8.27
C SER A 134 12.13 1.07 -8.31
N THR A 135 12.46 0.10 -9.15
CA THR A 135 13.84 -0.30 -9.45
C THR A 135 14.32 0.23 -10.81
N ASP A 136 13.41 0.78 -11.61
CA ASP A 136 13.69 1.40 -12.91
C ASP A 136 13.03 2.80 -12.98
N PRO A 137 13.72 3.84 -13.48
CA PRO A 137 13.17 5.20 -13.57
C PRO A 137 11.94 5.34 -14.49
N SER A 138 11.76 4.42 -15.44
CA SER A 138 10.60 4.40 -16.35
C SER A 138 9.39 3.66 -15.77
N GLU A 139 9.54 3.06 -14.60
CA GLU A 139 8.54 2.27 -13.90
C GLU A 139 8.11 2.96 -12.60
N LEU A 140 6.84 2.84 -12.23
CA LEU A 140 6.33 3.34 -10.96
C LEU A 140 5.77 2.20 -10.10
N CYS A 141 6.44 1.93 -8.98
CA CYS A 141 5.99 1.03 -7.94
C CYS A 141 6.05 1.74 -6.58
N VAL A 142 5.00 1.58 -5.78
CA VAL A 142 4.91 2.16 -4.43
C VAL A 142 4.78 1.08 -3.37
N ASN A 143 5.35 1.35 -2.20
CA ASN A 143 5.18 0.54 -1.02
C ASN A 143 4.90 1.42 0.21
N GLY A 144 5.00 0.87 1.40
CA GLY A 144 4.79 1.60 2.64
C GLY A 144 5.84 1.24 3.66
N MET A 145 6.16 2.19 4.52
CA MET A 145 7.04 2.00 5.67
C MET A 145 6.53 2.78 6.88
N SER A 146 6.97 2.39 8.07
CA SER A 146 6.89 3.23 9.26
C SER A 146 8.26 3.33 9.92
N PHE A 147 8.62 4.51 10.39
CA PHE A 147 9.72 4.64 11.34
C PHE A 147 9.36 3.98 12.67
N SER A 148 10.36 3.62 13.48
CA SER A 148 10.15 3.00 14.79
C SER A 148 9.17 3.79 15.69
N LYS A 149 9.21 5.12 15.62
CA LYS A 149 8.33 6.01 16.38
C LYS A 149 6.86 6.00 15.94
N ARG A 150 6.59 5.57 14.69
CA ARG A 150 5.25 5.56 14.07
C ARG A 150 4.52 6.91 14.23
N ASP A 151 5.24 8.00 14.03
CA ASP A 151 4.82 9.36 14.37
C ASP A 151 4.48 10.21 13.14
N SER A 152 4.23 9.58 12.00
CA SER A 152 3.62 10.25 10.85
C SER A 152 2.13 10.47 11.09
N LEU A 153 1.60 11.46 10.38
CA LEU A 153 0.20 11.87 10.42
C LEU A 153 -0.71 10.85 9.70
N TRP A 154 -0.11 9.87 9.01
CA TRP A 154 -0.78 9.00 8.07
C TRP A 154 -0.72 7.53 8.50
N ALA A 155 -1.85 6.84 8.36
CA ALA A 155 -1.92 5.39 8.25
C ALA A 155 -2.05 5.04 6.78
N ASN A 156 -1.27 4.08 6.30
CA ASN A 156 -1.45 3.56 4.95
C ASN A 156 -1.35 2.02 4.91
N SER A 157 -1.97 1.41 3.91
CA SER A 157 -1.80 -0.01 3.60
C SER A 157 -1.95 -0.22 2.10
N ALA A 158 -1.37 -1.29 1.55
CA ALA A 158 -1.79 -1.74 0.24
C ALA A 158 -3.18 -2.41 0.36
N LEU A 159 -4.14 -2.06 -0.49
CA LEU A 159 -5.35 -2.84 -0.73
C LEU A 159 -5.14 -3.59 -2.03
N VAL A 160 -4.98 -4.91 -1.92
CA VAL A 160 -4.55 -5.75 -3.04
C VAL A 160 -5.56 -6.81 -3.35
N VAL A 161 -5.58 -7.22 -4.62
CA VAL A 161 -6.36 -8.34 -5.12
C VAL A 161 -5.42 -9.45 -5.58
N THR A 162 -5.75 -10.69 -5.25
CA THR A 162 -4.99 -11.86 -5.73
C THR A 162 -5.14 -12.03 -7.24
N ILE A 163 -4.02 -12.22 -7.92
CA ILE A 163 -3.92 -12.58 -9.34
C ILE A 163 -3.31 -13.98 -9.42
N GLY A 164 -4.10 -14.95 -9.86
CA GLY A 164 -3.69 -16.34 -10.05
C GLY A 164 -2.87 -16.53 -11.33
N PRO A 165 -2.01 -17.58 -11.41
CA PRO A 165 -1.25 -17.88 -12.63
C PRO A 165 -2.11 -18.10 -13.88
N ASP A 166 -3.36 -18.54 -13.69
CA ASP A 166 -4.32 -18.87 -14.75
C ASP A 166 -5.37 -17.76 -14.98
N ASP A 167 -5.29 -16.63 -14.25
CA ASP A 167 -6.25 -15.54 -14.42
C ASP A 167 -6.23 -14.98 -15.84
N ALA A 168 -7.41 -14.66 -16.37
CA ALA A 168 -7.57 -14.18 -17.75
C ALA A 168 -6.80 -12.88 -18.04
N VAL A 169 -6.57 -12.04 -17.01
CA VAL A 169 -5.78 -10.81 -17.15
C VAL A 169 -4.34 -11.07 -17.63
N LEU A 170 -3.84 -12.31 -17.43
CA LEU A 170 -2.51 -12.71 -17.86
C LEU A 170 -2.51 -13.45 -19.22
N ASP A 171 -3.65 -13.68 -19.88
CA ASP A 171 -3.74 -14.48 -21.13
C ASP A 171 -2.81 -13.98 -22.25
N SER A 172 -2.85 -12.66 -22.52
CA SER A 172 -2.02 -12.04 -23.55
C SER A 172 -0.53 -12.12 -23.20
N TYR A 173 -0.19 -11.98 -21.92
CA TYR A 173 1.17 -12.09 -21.41
C TYR A 173 1.67 -13.54 -21.46
N ARG A 174 0.84 -14.52 -21.10
CA ARG A 174 1.17 -15.96 -21.19
C ARG A 174 1.46 -16.36 -22.63
N THR A 175 0.65 -15.90 -23.58
CA THR A 175 0.85 -16.18 -25.01
C THR A 175 2.21 -15.66 -25.51
N LYS A 176 2.66 -14.50 -25.00
CA LYS A 176 3.89 -13.85 -25.47
C LYS A 176 5.15 -14.20 -24.65
N HIS A 177 5.00 -14.42 -23.35
CA HIS A 177 6.10 -14.51 -22.38
C HIS A 177 6.14 -15.85 -21.62
N GLY A 178 5.17 -16.75 -21.85
CA GLY A 178 5.13 -18.06 -21.21
C GLY A 178 5.14 -17.96 -19.67
N VAL A 179 6.08 -18.65 -19.04
CA VAL A 179 6.23 -18.68 -17.57
C VAL A 179 6.54 -17.31 -16.96
N LEU A 180 7.09 -16.37 -17.74
CA LEU A 180 7.44 -15.02 -17.29
C LEU A 180 6.27 -14.03 -17.40
N ALA A 181 5.06 -14.49 -17.73
CA ALA A 181 3.87 -13.65 -17.91
C ALA A 181 3.60 -12.70 -16.73
N GLY A 182 3.78 -13.19 -15.49
CA GLY A 182 3.58 -12.36 -14.28
C GLY A 182 4.56 -11.18 -14.20
N LEU A 183 5.83 -11.40 -14.56
CA LEU A 183 6.84 -10.32 -14.59
C LEU A 183 6.53 -9.31 -15.69
N ALA A 184 6.14 -9.79 -16.87
CA ALA A 184 5.75 -8.93 -17.99
C ALA A 184 4.51 -8.07 -17.66
N PHE A 185 3.52 -8.66 -16.99
CA PHE A 185 2.33 -7.93 -16.51
C PHE A 185 2.71 -6.84 -15.50
N GLN A 186 3.55 -7.16 -14.50
CA GLN A 186 4.02 -6.19 -13.50
C GLN A 186 4.72 -5.01 -14.17
N ARG A 187 5.64 -5.28 -15.10
CA ARG A 187 6.36 -4.26 -15.87
C ARG A 187 5.41 -3.36 -16.67
N ASP A 188 4.40 -3.92 -17.34
CA ASP A 188 3.39 -3.11 -18.06
C ASP A 188 2.59 -2.21 -17.12
N MET A 189 2.14 -2.74 -15.97
CA MET A 189 1.36 -1.95 -15.01
C MET A 189 2.19 -0.81 -14.39
N GLU A 190 3.44 -1.07 -14.03
CA GLU A 190 4.33 -0.05 -13.46
C GLU A 190 4.71 1.02 -14.49
N HIS A 191 4.93 0.63 -15.75
CA HIS A 191 5.19 1.59 -16.84
C HIS A 191 3.97 2.48 -17.11
N ARG A 192 2.76 1.90 -17.14
CA ARG A 192 1.52 2.67 -17.27
C ARG A 192 1.31 3.64 -16.12
N ALA A 193 1.57 3.19 -14.88
CA ALA A 193 1.46 4.04 -13.71
C ALA A 193 2.46 5.22 -13.77
N SER A 194 3.68 4.98 -14.26
CA SER A 194 4.68 6.03 -14.50
C SER A 194 4.20 7.04 -15.54
N ILE A 195 3.69 6.59 -16.68
CA ILE A 195 3.12 7.47 -17.72
C ILE A 195 1.96 8.30 -17.16
N MET A 196 1.05 7.67 -16.41
CA MET A 196 -0.09 8.36 -15.78
C MET A 196 0.36 9.44 -14.78
N GLY A 197 1.49 9.22 -14.11
CA GLY A 197 2.10 10.19 -13.20
C GLY A 197 2.81 11.36 -13.90
N GLY A 198 3.18 11.21 -15.18
CA GLY A 198 4.00 12.20 -15.89
C GLY A 198 5.46 11.77 -16.11
N SER A 199 5.79 10.51 -15.83
CA SER A 199 7.13 9.91 -16.03
C SER A 199 8.25 10.56 -15.22
N ASP A 200 7.92 11.15 -14.07
CA ASP A 200 8.84 11.84 -13.16
C ASP A 200 8.73 11.31 -11.71
N LEU A 201 8.28 10.05 -11.56
CA LEU A 201 8.01 9.39 -10.27
C LEU A 201 6.87 10.02 -9.46
N THR A 202 6.10 10.94 -10.05
CA THR A 202 4.82 11.37 -9.48
C THR A 202 3.85 10.21 -9.45
N VAL A 203 3.18 10.00 -8.32
CA VAL A 203 2.22 8.91 -8.15
C VAL A 203 0.83 9.36 -8.63
N PRO A 204 0.18 8.62 -9.56
CA PRO A 204 -1.20 8.89 -9.91
C PRO A 204 -2.09 8.56 -8.72
N VAL A 205 -2.93 9.52 -8.32
CA VAL A 205 -3.80 9.42 -7.14
C VAL A 205 -5.24 9.73 -7.50
N GLN A 206 -6.15 9.14 -6.74
CA GLN A 206 -7.58 9.38 -6.84
C GLN A 206 -8.20 9.31 -5.44
N ARG A 207 -9.16 10.19 -5.15
CA ARG A 207 -9.92 10.10 -3.90
C ARG A 207 -10.77 8.84 -3.92
N LEU A 208 -10.87 8.17 -2.77
CA LEU A 208 -11.66 6.95 -2.62
C LEU A 208 -13.11 7.16 -3.08
N THR A 209 -13.75 8.26 -2.69
CA THR A 209 -15.15 8.55 -3.07
C THR A 209 -15.30 8.69 -4.58
N ASP A 210 -14.34 9.35 -5.25
CA ASP A 210 -14.40 9.54 -6.70
C ASP A 210 -14.12 8.24 -7.45
N PHE A 211 -13.20 7.40 -6.95
CA PHE A 211 -12.94 6.06 -7.47
C PHE A 211 -14.18 5.18 -7.41
N MET A 212 -14.86 5.16 -6.26
CA MET A 212 -16.11 4.40 -6.05
C MET A 212 -17.23 4.88 -6.97
N ASP A 213 -17.26 6.17 -7.29
CA ASP A 213 -18.22 6.80 -8.20
C ASP A 213 -17.83 6.69 -9.69
N GLY A 214 -16.64 6.15 -10.01
CA GLY A 214 -16.13 6.09 -11.38
C GLY A 214 -15.80 7.45 -12.00
N LYS A 215 -15.43 8.45 -11.18
CA LYS A 215 -15.13 9.83 -11.61
C LYS A 215 -13.66 10.17 -11.38
N SER A 216 -13.04 10.93 -12.28
CA SER A 216 -11.70 11.45 -12.05
C SER A 216 -11.70 12.52 -10.95
N SER A 217 -10.71 12.47 -10.05
CA SER A 217 -10.54 13.51 -9.02
C SER A 217 -9.97 14.80 -9.61
N THR A 218 -10.51 15.94 -9.17
CA THR A 218 -10.02 17.28 -9.56
C THR A 218 -8.98 17.84 -8.59
N SER A 219 -8.83 17.21 -7.41
CA SER A 219 -7.80 17.53 -6.43
C SER A 219 -7.52 16.32 -5.54
N ALA A 220 -6.34 16.29 -4.94
CA ALA A 220 -5.95 15.27 -3.97
C ALA A 220 -5.72 15.92 -2.59
N PRO A 221 -6.08 15.25 -1.48
CA PRO A 221 -5.62 15.62 -0.15
C PRO A 221 -4.09 15.62 -0.07
N SER A 222 -3.55 16.22 0.99
CA SER A 222 -2.13 16.01 1.31
C SER A 222 -1.85 14.52 1.51
N SER A 223 -0.60 14.13 1.28
CA SER A 223 -0.15 12.74 1.43
C SER A 223 1.17 12.67 2.18
N SER A 224 1.50 11.48 2.68
CA SER A 224 2.85 11.16 3.16
C SER A 224 3.89 11.04 2.04
N TYR A 225 3.46 10.74 0.81
CA TYR A 225 4.34 10.67 -0.35
C TYR A 225 4.86 12.07 -0.69
N ARG A 226 6.18 12.19 -0.92
CA ARG A 226 6.88 13.44 -1.20
C ARG A 226 7.78 13.30 -2.41
#